data_AF-A0A9D7DCB4-F1
#
_entry.id   AF-A0A9D7DCB4-F1
#
_cell.length_a   1.000
_cell.length_b   1.000
_cell.length_c   1.000
_cell.angle_alpha   90.00
_cell.angle_beta   90.00
_cell.angle_gamma   90.00
#
_symmetry.space_group_name_H-M   'P 1'
#
loop_
_entity.id
_entity.type
_entity.pdbx_description
1 polymer ?
#
loop_
_entity_poly.entity_id
_entity_poly.type
_entity_poly.pdbx_seq_one_letter_code
_entity_poly.pdbx_strand_id
1 'polypeptide(L)'
;MAANDALIRGVINMDAIAYDGDGDTKARIHTRPVANSIELSDSVFAMRDHYNIDLDLILTNPGATYSDHASFWTEGYGAVLVIEEFSADGNPYYHTPDDRVQYFDVPYYEKLAKLSLATLATLAEPVNSGMGIDAGQELHAERMYAYPNPTTENATVWLELPAGRRVRVSLFDALGKEVAVMHEGAIPGGKSAFVVPLADGAPGGYVVRAVAEGMEPLSVRLVRLP
;
A
#
# COMPACT_ATOMS: atom_id res chain seq x y z
N MET A 1 26.26 0.22 4.42
CA MET A 1 24.97 0.04 3.74
C MET A 1 23.97 -0.36 4.80
N ALA A 2 23.03 0.52 5.15
CA ALA A 2 21.97 0.19 6.09
C ALA A 2 21.08 -0.85 5.40
N ALA A 3 21.32 -2.10 5.74
CA ALA A 3 20.71 -3.25 5.12
C ALA A 3 19.23 -3.37 5.54
N ASN A 4 18.34 -3.40 4.55
CA ASN A 4 17.20 -4.30 4.38
C ASN A 4 16.54 -4.96 5.62
N ASP A 5 16.04 -4.20 6.59
CA ASP A 5 15.12 -4.78 7.60
C ASP A 5 13.67 -4.27 7.51
N ALA A 6 13.37 -3.26 6.69
CA ALA A 6 12.01 -2.78 6.48
C ALA A 6 11.70 -2.54 4.99
N LEU A 7 10.59 -3.10 4.52
CA LEU A 7 10.06 -2.82 3.19
C LEU A 7 9.48 -1.40 3.15
N ILE A 8 10.12 -0.49 2.42
CA ILE A 8 9.57 0.86 2.14
C ILE A 8 8.77 0.78 0.84
N ARG A 9 7.44 0.93 0.93
CA ARG A 9 6.52 0.92 -0.22
C ARG A 9 6.58 2.18 -1.08
N GLY A 10 6.98 3.29 -0.47
CA GLY A 10 7.07 4.60 -1.08
C GLY A 10 7.28 5.68 -0.02
N VAL A 11 7.77 6.84 -0.43
CA VAL A 11 8.03 7.98 0.46
C VAL A 11 7.31 9.22 -0.06
N ILE A 12 6.56 9.87 0.82
CA ILE A 12 6.00 11.20 0.59
C ILE A 12 6.80 12.17 1.48
N ASN A 13 7.73 12.90 0.88
CA ASN A 13 8.50 13.91 1.59
C ASN A 13 7.77 15.25 1.53
N MET A 14 7.59 15.91 2.68
CA MET A 14 7.03 17.26 2.77
C MET A 14 8.13 18.19 3.27
N ASP A 15 8.46 19.21 2.49
CA ASP A 15 9.48 20.20 2.84
C ASP A 15 8.95 21.56 2.43
N ALA A 16 8.83 22.49 3.37
CA ALA A 16 8.22 23.81 3.18
C ALA A 16 6.83 23.73 2.51
N ILE A 17 5.78 23.57 3.32
CA ILE A 17 4.40 23.36 2.83
C ILE A 17 3.42 24.36 3.41
N ALA A 18 3.86 25.57 3.77
CA ALA A 18 3.06 26.46 4.61
C ALA A 18 3.01 27.92 4.14
N TYR A 19 3.69 28.27 3.06
CA TYR A 19 3.68 29.60 2.51
C TYR A 19 3.09 29.61 1.10
N ASP A 20 2.12 30.50 0.89
CA ASP A 20 1.53 30.85 -0.40
C ASP A 20 1.43 32.38 -0.40
N GLY A 21 2.31 33.03 -1.18
CA GLY A 21 2.55 34.46 -1.08
C GLY A 21 1.51 35.30 -1.83
N ASP A 22 0.84 34.73 -2.81
CA ASP A 22 -0.15 35.41 -3.66
C ASP A 22 -1.54 34.76 -3.67
N GLY A 23 -1.71 33.64 -2.97
CA GLY A 23 -2.98 32.96 -2.75
C GLY A 23 -3.45 32.14 -3.94
N ASP A 24 -2.54 31.78 -4.86
CA ASP A 24 -2.86 31.03 -6.08
C ASP A 24 -2.91 29.51 -5.87
N THR A 25 -2.58 29.04 -4.66
CA THR A 25 -2.61 27.64 -4.22
C THR A 25 -1.65 26.71 -4.97
N LYS A 26 -0.62 27.26 -5.61
CA LYS A 26 0.37 26.46 -6.36
C LYS A 26 1.33 25.72 -5.44
N ALA A 27 1.55 24.45 -5.77
CA ALA A 27 2.56 23.63 -5.14
C ALA A 27 3.24 22.73 -6.17
N ARG A 28 4.48 22.32 -5.91
CA ARG A 28 5.24 21.40 -6.77
C ARG A 28 5.25 19.99 -6.23
N ILE A 29 5.12 19.06 -7.17
CA ILE A 29 5.39 17.65 -6.97
C ILE A 29 6.66 17.29 -7.77
N HIS A 30 7.75 17.01 -7.08
CA HIS A 30 8.98 16.54 -7.72
C HIS A 30 9.00 15.01 -7.76
N THR A 31 9.21 14.46 -8.95
CA THR A 31 9.32 13.02 -9.21
C THR A 31 10.43 12.71 -10.23
N ARG A 32 10.88 11.47 -10.30
CA ARG A 32 11.87 10.99 -11.28
C ARG A 32 11.65 9.49 -11.53
N PRO A 33 12.04 8.91 -12.69
CA PRO A 33 11.92 7.46 -12.94
C PRO A 33 12.90 6.62 -12.08
N VAL A 34 12.63 6.53 -10.78
CA VAL A 34 13.31 5.65 -9.81
C VAL A 34 12.24 4.84 -9.08
N ALA A 35 12.34 3.51 -9.13
CA ALA A 35 11.33 2.59 -8.61
C ALA A 35 9.91 3.01 -9.00
N ASN A 36 8.98 3.09 -8.04
CA ASN A 36 7.58 3.47 -8.26
C ASN A 36 7.29 4.98 -8.08
N SER A 37 8.29 5.86 -8.21
CA SER A 37 8.11 7.31 -7.95
C SER A 37 7.13 8.00 -8.91
N ILE A 38 7.03 7.53 -10.17
CA ILE A 38 6.09 8.10 -11.14
C ILE A 38 4.66 7.73 -10.74
N GLU A 39 4.43 6.48 -10.36
CA GLU A 39 3.15 5.98 -9.87
C GLU A 39 2.74 6.65 -8.55
N LEU A 40 3.72 6.99 -7.69
CA LEU A 40 3.48 7.81 -6.50
C LEU A 40 3.01 9.21 -6.87
N SER A 41 3.64 9.87 -7.85
CA SER A 41 3.15 11.17 -8.31
C SER A 41 1.76 11.07 -8.92
N ASP A 42 1.46 10.05 -9.72
CA ASP A 42 0.12 9.84 -10.27
C ASP A 42 -0.93 9.69 -9.15
N SER A 43 -0.56 9.00 -8.06
CA SER A 43 -1.41 8.87 -6.87
C SER A 43 -1.67 10.22 -6.19
N VAL A 44 -0.68 11.12 -6.14
CA VAL A 44 -0.86 12.48 -5.62
C VAL A 44 -1.92 13.23 -6.44
N PHE A 45 -1.79 13.26 -7.77
CA PHE A 45 -2.77 13.94 -8.63
C PHE A 45 -4.16 13.30 -8.53
N ALA A 46 -4.23 11.96 -8.50
CA ALA A 46 -5.48 11.24 -8.31
C ALA A 46 -6.18 11.56 -6.98
N MET A 47 -5.43 11.70 -5.88
CA MET A 47 -6.00 12.05 -4.56
C MET A 47 -6.41 13.52 -4.49
N ARG A 48 -5.66 14.43 -5.11
CA ARG A 48 -6.05 15.83 -5.27
C ARG A 48 -7.41 15.93 -5.96
N ASP A 49 -7.60 15.19 -7.05
CA ASP A 49 -8.86 15.18 -7.82
C ASP A 49 -9.99 14.47 -7.06
N HIS A 50 -9.72 13.30 -6.46
CA HIS A 50 -10.72 12.49 -5.76
C HIS A 50 -11.37 13.23 -4.58
N TYR A 51 -10.56 13.93 -3.79
CA TYR A 51 -11.04 14.70 -2.64
C TYR A 51 -11.36 16.17 -2.99
N ASN A 52 -11.24 16.56 -4.26
CA ASN A 52 -11.45 17.93 -4.74
C ASN A 52 -10.67 18.95 -3.89
N ILE A 53 -9.37 18.67 -3.67
CA ILE A 53 -8.48 19.55 -2.92
C ILE A 53 -8.07 20.71 -3.83
N ASP A 54 -8.42 21.92 -3.42
CA ASP A 54 -8.16 23.17 -4.14
C ASP A 54 -6.68 23.57 -4.07
N LEU A 55 -5.87 22.84 -4.85
CA LEU A 55 -4.45 23.08 -5.11
C LEU A 55 -4.20 23.03 -6.63
N ASP A 56 -3.33 23.92 -7.11
CA ASP A 56 -2.82 23.91 -8.48
C ASP A 56 -1.43 23.26 -8.53
N LEU A 57 -1.42 21.94 -8.73
CA LEU A 57 -0.20 21.15 -8.64
C LEU A 57 0.63 21.21 -9.93
N ILE A 58 1.90 21.55 -9.78
CA ILE A 58 2.89 21.56 -10.86
C ILE A 58 3.77 20.31 -10.75
N LEU A 59 3.70 19.43 -11.75
CA LEU A 59 4.60 18.28 -11.84
C LEU A 59 5.98 18.73 -12.34
N THR A 60 7.03 18.37 -11.59
CA THR A 60 8.42 18.59 -12.00
C THR A 60 9.12 17.25 -12.17
N ASN A 61 9.39 16.88 -13.42
CA ASN A 61 10.07 15.64 -13.82
C ASN A 61 11.09 15.93 -14.94
N PRO A 62 12.41 15.77 -14.73
CA PRO A 62 13.03 15.25 -13.52
C PRO A 62 12.96 16.21 -12.34
N GLY A 63 12.63 15.68 -11.17
CA GLY A 63 12.57 16.39 -9.91
C GLY A 63 13.94 16.83 -9.40
N ALA A 64 13.93 17.88 -8.58
CA ALA A 64 15.11 18.40 -7.92
C ALA A 64 15.59 17.46 -6.81
N THR A 65 16.85 17.59 -6.40
CA THR A 65 17.52 16.68 -5.45
C THR A 65 18.00 17.39 -4.19
N TYR A 66 17.37 18.52 -3.82
CA TYR A 66 17.82 19.36 -2.70
C TYR A 66 17.23 19.00 -1.34
N SER A 67 16.27 18.07 -1.28
CA SER A 67 15.59 17.65 -0.05
C SER A 67 15.70 16.13 0.17
N ASP A 68 15.19 15.62 1.29
CA ASP A 68 15.46 14.28 1.80
C ASP A 68 14.97 13.14 0.90
N HIS A 69 13.95 13.37 0.06
CA HIS A 69 13.48 12.41 -0.94
C HIS A 69 14.61 11.97 -1.90
N ALA A 70 15.62 12.80 -2.12
CA ALA A 70 16.77 12.48 -2.96
C ALA A 70 17.62 11.32 -2.39
N SER A 71 17.70 11.18 -1.07
CA SER A 71 18.42 10.08 -0.43
C SER A 71 17.73 8.73 -0.71
N PHE A 72 16.39 8.71 -0.69
CA PHE A 72 15.60 7.54 -1.05
C PHE A 72 15.77 7.16 -2.53
N TRP A 73 15.77 8.15 -3.43
CA TRP A 73 16.10 7.89 -4.83
C TRP A 73 17.50 7.31 -5.01
N THR A 74 18.49 7.79 -4.24
CA THR A 74 19.87 7.29 -4.29
C THR A 74 19.96 5.80 -3.90
N GLU A 75 19.13 5.38 -2.94
CA GLU A 75 19.03 3.99 -2.49
C GLU A 75 18.01 3.15 -3.30
N GLY A 76 17.46 3.70 -4.38
CA GLY A 76 16.56 2.98 -5.30
C GLY A 76 15.12 2.80 -4.80
N TYR A 77 14.68 3.59 -3.81
CA TYR A 77 13.30 3.61 -3.33
C TYR A 77 12.44 4.64 -4.09
N GLY A 78 11.14 4.34 -4.20
CA GLY A 78 10.18 5.28 -4.77
C GLY A 78 9.90 6.43 -3.80
N ALA A 79 10.02 7.67 -4.27
CA ALA A 79 9.78 8.86 -3.46
C ALA A 79 9.26 10.02 -4.31
N VAL A 80 8.46 10.89 -3.68
CA VAL A 80 8.07 12.20 -4.22
C VAL A 80 8.34 13.27 -3.17
N LEU A 81 8.60 14.50 -3.63
CA LEU A 81 8.60 15.69 -2.78
C LEU A 81 7.36 16.52 -3.08
N VAL A 82 6.62 16.84 -2.01
CA VAL A 82 5.53 17.83 -1.97
C VAL A 82 6.11 19.10 -1.32
N ILE A 83 6.09 20.20 -2.06
CA ILE A 83 6.71 21.47 -1.65
C ILE A 83 5.90 22.65 -2.17
N GLU A 84 5.91 23.76 -1.43
CA GLU A 84 5.36 25.03 -1.90
C GLU A 84 6.09 25.56 -3.15
N GLU A 85 5.47 26.47 -3.88
CA GLU A 85 6.09 27.05 -5.07
C GLU A 85 7.14 28.10 -4.68
N PHE A 86 8.39 27.85 -5.05
CA PHE A 86 9.48 28.79 -4.75
C PHE A 86 9.83 29.74 -5.91
N SER A 87 9.38 29.46 -7.15
CA SER A 87 9.85 30.22 -8.31
C SER A 87 9.12 31.55 -8.50
N ALA A 88 7.86 31.64 -8.06
CA ALA A 88 7.01 32.82 -8.25
C ALA A 88 6.87 33.63 -6.95
N ASP A 89 6.58 32.95 -5.85
CA ASP A 89 6.11 33.54 -4.59
C ASP A 89 6.74 32.86 -3.36
N GLY A 90 7.96 32.32 -3.50
CA GLY A 90 8.63 31.61 -2.41
C GLY A 90 8.75 32.42 -1.11
N ASN A 91 8.69 31.72 0.01
CA ASN A 91 8.76 32.30 1.35
C ASN A 91 9.98 33.24 1.51
N PRO A 92 9.78 34.57 1.67
CA PRO A 92 10.89 35.53 1.77
C PRO A 92 11.65 35.42 3.10
N TYR A 93 11.11 34.69 4.07
CA TYR A 93 11.73 34.44 5.38
C TYR A 93 12.50 33.12 5.42
N TYR A 94 12.44 32.30 4.37
CA TYR A 94 13.08 30.99 4.32
C TYR A 94 14.59 31.10 4.63
N HIS A 95 15.10 30.19 5.47
CA HIS A 95 16.49 30.21 5.98
C HIS A 95 16.89 31.50 6.73
N THR A 96 15.93 32.26 7.26
CA THR A 96 16.21 33.39 8.14
C THR A 96 15.68 33.13 9.56
N PRO A 97 16.14 33.87 10.58
CA PRO A 97 15.55 33.81 11.92
C PRO A 97 14.07 34.23 12.00
N ASP A 98 13.52 34.76 10.91
CA ASP A 98 12.13 35.18 10.80
C ASP A 98 11.25 34.15 10.10
N ASP A 99 11.77 32.97 9.75
CA ASP A 99 10.95 31.84 9.34
C ASP A 99 10.11 31.35 10.54
N ARG A 100 8.90 31.90 10.67
CA ARG A 100 8.07 31.84 11.87
C ARG A 100 6.65 31.46 11.50
N VAL A 101 5.99 30.72 12.40
CA VAL A 101 4.59 30.27 12.27
C VAL A 101 3.58 31.39 12.00
N GLN A 102 3.90 32.64 12.36
CA GLN A 102 3.03 33.79 12.10
C GLN A 102 2.88 34.10 10.60
N TYR A 103 3.78 33.60 9.76
CA TYR A 103 3.75 33.75 8.30
C TYR A 103 3.16 32.55 7.58
N PHE A 104 2.65 31.56 8.31
CA PHE A 104 2.00 30.41 7.70
C PHE A 104 0.65 30.84 7.10
N ASP A 105 0.40 30.46 5.85
CA ASP A 105 -0.94 30.30 5.32
C ASP A 105 -1.48 28.95 5.82
N VAL A 106 -2.22 28.98 6.92
CA VAL A 106 -2.75 27.78 7.57
C VAL A 106 -3.73 27.01 6.65
N PRO A 107 -4.69 27.66 5.95
CA PRO A 107 -5.52 26.98 4.95
C PRO A 107 -4.73 26.24 3.87
N TYR A 108 -3.69 26.86 3.32
CA TYR A 108 -2.81 26.25 2.32
C TYR A 108 -2.02 25.06 2.89
N TYR A 109 -1.42 25.24 4.07
CA TYR A 109 -0.75 24.18 4.82
C TYR A 109 -1.65 22.95 5.04
N GLU A 110 -2.90 23.19 5.46
CA GLU A 110 -3.85 22.11 5.66
C GLU A 110 -4.15 21.35 4.37
N LYS A 111 -4.23 22.03 3.23
CA LYS A 111 -4.47 21.38 1.93
C LYS A 111 -3.32 20.45 1.56
N LEU A 112 -2.06 20.89 1.69
CA LEU A 112 -0.89 20.06 1.39
C LEU A 112 -0.72 18.90 2.38
N ALA A 113 -1.02 19.13 3.66
CA ALA A 113 -1.03 18.07 4.66
C ALA A 113 -2.10 17.00 4.38
N LYS A 114 -3.33 17.42 4.04
CA LYS A 114 -4.43 16.51 3.66
C LYS A 114 -4.08 15.72 2.41
N LEU A 115 -3.52 16.37 1.39
CA LEU A 115 -3.10 15.73 0.16
C LEU A 115 -2.02 14.66 0.41
N SER A 116 -1.00 15.00 1.20
CA SER A 116 0.10 14.09 1.54
C SER A 116 -0.40 12.89 2.34
N LEU A 117 -1.30 13.11 3.30
CA LEU A 117 -1.92 12.03 4.09
C LEU A 117 -2.84 11.14 3.25
N ALA A 118 -3.65 11.73 2.37
CA ALA A 118 -4.50 11.00 1.44
C ALA A 118 -3.67 10.11 0.49
N THR A 119 -2.55 10.64 -0.01
CA THR A 119 -1.61 9.89 -0.84
C THR A 119 -0.95 8.77 -0.05
N LEU A 120 -0.49 9.04 1.18
CA LEU A 120 0.07 7.99 2.04
C LEU A 120 -0.94 6.86 2.29
N ALA A 121 -2.21 7.20 2.48
CA ALA A 121 -3.27 6.23 2.69
C ALA A 121 -3.50 5.30 1.48
N THR A 122 -3.12 5.69 0.26
CA THR A 122 -3.18 4.77 -0.91
C THR A 122 -2.09 3.69 -0.86
N LEU A 123 -1.01 3.94 -0.12
CA LEU A 123 0.05 2.97 0.13
C LEU A 123 -0.24 2.07 1.32
N ALA A 124 -1.21 2.44 2.16
CA ALA A 124 -1.61 1.66 3.31
C ALA A 124 -2.42 0.44 2.84
N GLU A 125 -1.98 -0.75 3.23
CA GLU A 125 -2.78 -1.96 3.09
C GLU A 125 -3.83 -1.98 4.21
N PRO A 126 -5.14 -2.03 3.90
CA PRO A 126 -6.17 -2.09 4.93
C PRO A 126 -5.98 -3.32 5.81
N VAL A 127 -5.71 -3.09 7.09
CA VAL A 127 -5.64 -4.16 8.08
C VAL A 127 -7.08 -4.46 8.52
N ASN A 128 -7.63 -5.56 8.00
CA ASN A 128 -9.01 -5.98 8.31
C ASN A 128 -9.15 -6.70 9.67
N SER A 129 -8.08 -6.75 10.49
CA SER A 129 -8.18 -7.24 11.87
C SER A 129 -8.57 -6.10 12.81
N GLY A 130 -9.62 -6.29 13.62
CA GLY A 130 -10.11 -5.26 14.55
C GLY A 130 -9.01 -4.76 15.49
N MET A 131 -8.82 -3.45 15.56
CA MET A 131 -7.88 -2.81 16.49
C MET A 131 -8.51 -2.72 17.90
N GLY A 132 -8.62 -3.86 18.57
CA GLY A 132 -8.82 -3.93 20.02
C GLY A 132 -7.46 -3.98 20.72
N ILE A 133 -7.28 -3.23 21.81
CA ILE A 133 -6.13 -3.41 22.69
C ILE A 133 -6.38 -4.70 23.47
N ASP A 134 -5.84 -5.83 23.00
CA ASP A 134 -5.90 -7.08 23.75
C ASP A 134 -4.65 -7.24 24.61
N ALA A 135 -4.87 -7.34 25.91
CA ALA A 135 -3.82 -7.60 26.88
C ALA A 135 -3.33 -9.04 26.70
N GLY A 136 -2.21 -9.20 26.00
CA GLY A 136 -1.33 -10.38 26.05
C GLY A 136 -2.01 -11.71 25.71
N GLN A 137 -2.06 -12.05 24.43
CA GLN A 137 -2.06 -13.45 24.01
C GLN A 137 -1.07 -13.64 22.87
N GLU A 138 -0.25 -14.69 22.97
CA GLU A 138 0.59 -15.16 21.86
C GLU A 138 -0.28 -15.35 20.61
N LEU A 139 0.14 -14.71 19.52
CA LEU A 139 -0.57 -14.70 18.24
C LEU A 139 -0.63 -16.12 17.65
N HIS A 140 -1.72 -16.84 17.87
CA HIS A 140 -2.13 -17.94 16.99
C HIS A 140 -2.98 -17.36 15.86
N ALA A 141 -2.32 -16.66 14.93
CA ALA A 141 -2.97 -16.02 13.79
C ALA A 141 -3.56 -17.05 12.82
N GLU A 142 -4.77 -16.79 12.33
CA GLU A 142 -5.38 -17.54 11.25
C GLU A 142 -4.60 -17.25 9.95
N ARG A 143 -3.96 -18.27 9.37
CA ARG A 143 -3.06 -18.09 8.22
C ARG A 143 -3.38 -19.05 7.10
N MET A 144 -3.37 -18.54 5.87
CA MET A 144 -3.53 -19.34 4.66
C MET A 144 -2.42 -19.00 3.65
N TYR A 145 -1.74 -20.01 3.13
CA TYR A 145 -0.70 -19.84 2.11
C TYR A 145 -0.62 -21.06 1.21
N ALA A 146 0.00 -20.89 0.03
CA ALA A 146 0.14 -21.93 -0.97
C ALA A 146 1.58 -22.08 -1.44
N TYR A 147 2.00 -23.31 -1.72
CA TYR A 147 3.29 -23.64 -2.30
C TYR A 147 3.20 -24.97 -3.10
N PRO A 148 3.89 -25.08 -4.25
CA PRO A 148 4.53 -23.99 -4.98
C PRO A 148 3.51 -23.00 -5.55
N ASN A 149 3.91 -21.73 -5.67
CA ASN A 149 3.13 -20.68 -6.33
C ASN A 149 4.08 -19.59 -6.87
N PRO A 150 4.22 -19.41 -8.19
CA PRO A 150 3.53 -20.13 -9.28
C PRO A 150 3.82 -21.65 -9.34
N THR A 151 2.98 -22.41 -10.05
CA THR A 151 3.11 -23.88 -10.21
C THR A 151 2.84 -24.33 -11.65
N THR A 152 3.48 -25.42 -12.09
CA THR A 152 3.15 -26.17 -13.32
C THR A 152 2.36 -27.45 -13.04
N GLU A 153 2.23 -27.83 -11.76
CA GLU A 153 1.58 -29.05 -11.28
C GLU A 153 0.58 -28.74 -10.15
N ASN A 154 0.14 -29.74 -9.40
CA ASN A 154 -0.67 -29.53 -8.21
C ASN A 154 0.09 -28.69 -7.18
N ALA A 155 -0.62 -27.77 -6.52
CA ALA A 155 -0.07 -27.03 -5.39
C ALA A 155 -0.62 -27.60 -4.07
N THR A 156 -0.04 -27.19 -2.96
CA THR A 156 -0.61 -27.44 -1.64
C THR A 156 -0.97 -26.11 -1.00
N VAL A 157 -2.15 -26.06 -0.37
CA VAL A 157 -2.59 -24.97 0.48
C VAL A 157 -2.54 -25.40 1.93
N TRP A 158 -1.94 -24.58 2.77
CA TRP A 158 -1.97 -24.75 4.21
C TRP A 158 -2.90 -23.74 4.84
N LEU A 159 -3.71 -24.22 5.78
CA LEU A 159 -4.61 -23.44 6.61
C LEU A 159 -4.26 -23.70 8.07
N GLU A 160 -3.96 -22.64 8.81
CA GLU A 160 -3.66 -22.69 10.23
C GLU A 160 -4.75 -21.96 11.00
N LEU A 161 -5.35 -22.65 11.99
CA LEU A 161 -6.46 -22.13 12.78
C LEU A 161 -6.18 -22.25 14.28
N PRO A 162 -6.61 -21.31 15.12
CA PRO A 162 -6.36 -21.34 16.56
C PRO A 162 -7.13 -22.46 17.27
N ALA A 163 -8.26 -22.90 16.72
CA ALA A 163 -9.09 -23.97 17.27
C ALA A 163 -9.81 -24.74 16.17
N GLY A 164 -10.12 -26.01 16.46
CA GLY A 164 -10.81 -26.88 15.52
C GLY A 164 -12.22 -26.38 15.21
N ARG A 165 -12.58 -26.39 13.92
CA ARG A 165 -13.85 -25.86 13.43
C ARG A 165 -14.22 -26.50 12.10
N ARG A 166 -15.49 -26.35 11.70
CA ARG A 166 -15.96 -26.77 10.38
C ARG A 166 -15.57 -25.74 9.34
N VAL A 167 -14.88 -26.19 8.29
CA VAL A 167 -14.39 -25.34 7.20
C VAL A 167 -14.79 -25.93 5.86
N ARG A 168 -15.13 -25.06 4.91
CA ARG A 168 -15.24 -25.39 3.49
C ARG A 168 -14.10 -24.73 2.74
N VAL A 169 -13.25 -25.52 2.09
CA VAL A 169 -12.10 -25.07 1.31
C VAL A 169 -12.38 -25.35 -0.15
N SER A 170 -12.54 -24.28 -0.95
CA SER A 170 -12.96 -24.36 -2.35
C SER A 170 -11.96 -23.63 -3.26
N LEU A 171 -11.80 -24.15 -4.47
CA LEU A 171 -10.99 -23.60 -5.55
C LEU A 171 -11.89 -22.91 -6.58
N PHE A 172 -11.51 -21.71 -6.98
CA PHE A 172 -12.20 -20.89 -7.97
C PHE A 172 -11.26 -20.56 -9.13
N ASP A 173 -11.79 -20.53 -10.35
CA ASP A 173 -11.07 -20.01 -11.51
C ASP A 173 -11.03 -18.46 -11.53
N ALA A 174 -10.36 -17.89 -12.53
CA ALA A 174 -10.24 -16.45 -12.71
C ALA A 174 -11.58 -15.71 -12.93
N LEU A 175 -12.65 -16.43 -13.29
CA LEU A 175 -14.00 -15.87 -13.47
C LEU A 175 -14.85 -16.00 -12.19
N GLY A 176 -14.29 -16.57 -11.12
CA GLY A 176 -14.99 -16.80 -9.85
C GLY A 176 -15.90 -18.03 -9.86
N LYS A 177 -15.81 -18.91 -10.87
CA LYS A 177 -16.54 -20.17 -10.88
C LYS A 177 -15.85 -21.17 -9.97
N GLU A 178 -16.62 -21.83 -9.09
CA GLU A 178 -16.11 -22.94 -8.26
C GLU A 178 -15.76 -24.13 -9.15
N VAL A 179 -14.48 -24.51 -9.17
CA VAL A 179 -13.97 -25.61 -10.00
C VAL A 179 -13.66 -26.87 -9.18
N ALA A 180 -13.42 -26.74 -7.88
CA ALA A 180 -13.27 -27.87 -6.97
C ALA A 180 -13.60 -27.49 -5.52
N VAL A 181 -14.04 -28.48 -4.73
CA VAL A 181 -14.11 -28.40 -3.26
C VAL A 181 -13.08 -29.38 -2.72
N MET A 182 -12.05 -28.86 -2.05
CA MET A 182 -10.95 -29.67 -1.52
C MET A 182 -11.28 -30.24 -0.14
N HIS A 183 -12.14 -29.56 0.62
CA HIS A 183 -12.58 -30.03 1.93
C HIS A 183 -13.91 -29.39 2.33
N GLU A 184 -14.77 -30.16 2.99
CA GLU A 184 -15.97 -29.66 3.67
C GLU A 184 -16.23 -30.48 4.93
N GLY A 185 -15.92 -29.92 6.09
CA GLY A 185 -16.04 -30.64 7.36
C GLY A 185 -15.19 -30.07 8.47
N ALA A 186 -15.16 -30.76 9.61
CA ALA A 186 -14.34 -30.36 10.75
C ALA A 186 -12.84 -30.59 10.47
N ILE A 187 -12.01 -29.62 10.85
CA ILE A 187 -10.55 -29.76 10.93
C ILE A 187 -10.07 -29.42 12.34
N PRO A 188 -8.95 -29.99 12.81
CA PRO A 188 -8.37 -29.61 14.10
C PRO A 188 -7.84 -28.18 14.09
N GLY A 189 -7.60 -27.64 15.29
CA GLY A 189 -6.73 -26.46 15.43
C GLY A 189 -5.29 -26.81 15.04
N GLY A 190 -4.51 -25.79 14.71
CA GLY A 190 -3.20 -25.93 14.10
C GLY A 190 -3.26 -26.03 12.58
N LYS A 191 -2.19 -26.59 12.00
CA LYS A 191 -1.94 -26.58 10.56
C LYS A 191 -2.58 -27.77 9.85
N SER A 192 -3.47 -27.50 8.92
CA SER A 192 -4.06 -28.46 7.97
C SER A 192 -3.57 -28.19 6.55
N ALA A 193 -3.46 -29.21 5.70
CA ALA A 193 -2.98 -29.09 4.33
C ALA A 193 -3.98 -29.70 3.34
N PHE A 194 -4.16 -29.04 2.19
CA PHE A 194 -5.09 -29.44 1.13
C PHE A 194 -4.37 -29.40 -0.22
N VAL A 195 -4.53 -30.46 -1.02
CA VAL A 195 -3.99 -30.51 -2.38
C VAL A 195 -4.91 -29.70 -3.30
N VAL A 196 -4.33 -28.77 -4.05
CA VAL A 196 -5.00 -27.98 -5.07
C VAL A 196 -4.80 -28.65 -6.43
N PRO A 197 -5.87 -29.20 -7.05
CA PRO A 197 -5.76 -29.96 -8.29
C PRO A 197 -5.60 -29.04 -9.51
N LEU A 198 -4.38 -28.57 -9.76
CA LEU A 198 -4.04 -27.68 -10.88
C LEU A 198 -3.29 -28.37 -12.03
N ALA A 199 -2.86 -29.63 -11.86
CA ALA A 199 -2.08 -30.35 -12.88
C ALA A 199 -2.82 -30.43 -14.22
N ASP A 200 -4.14 -30.62 -14.22
CA ASP A 200 -4.96 -30.76 -15.43
C ASP A 200 -5.64 -29.45 -15.89
N GLY A 201 -5.23 -28.31 -15.32
CA GLY A 201 -5.29 -27.02 -15.99
C GLY A 201 -6.57 -26.25 -15.91
N ALA A 202 -6.85 -25.20 -16.68
CA ALA A 202 -6.04 -24.47 -17.66
C ALA A 202 -4.98 -23.54 -17.02
N PRO A 203 -3.98 -23.06 -17.78
CA PRO A 203 -3.04 -22.03 -17.29
C PRO A 203 -3.80 -20.74 -16.93
N GLY A 204 -3.42 -20.08 -15.85
CA GLY A 204 -4.08 -18.86 -15.39
C GLY A 204 -4.12 -18.70 -13.88
N GLY A 205 -4.86 -17.67 -13.44
CA GLY A 205 -5.08 -17.37 -12.03
C GLY A 205 -6.19 -18.21 -11.42
N TYR A 206 -5.97 -18.66 -10.19
CA TYR A 206 -6.93 -19.37 -9.36
C TYR A 206 -6.97 -18.74 -7.97
N VAL A 207 -8.09 -18.91 -7.28
CA VAL A 207 -8.24 -18.51 -5.87
C VAL A 207 -8.70 -19.70 -5.07
N VAL A 208 -7.98 -20.02 -4.00
CA VAL A 208 -8.49 -20.92 -2.97
C VAL A 208 -9.08 -20.08 -1.86
N ARG A 209 -10.30 -20.39 -1.45
CA ARG A 209 -11.03 -19.72 -0.37
C ARG A 209 -11.43 -20.72 0.71
N ALA A 210 -11.15 -20.39 1.96
CA ALA A 210 -11.60 -21.12 3.15
C ALA A 210 -12.68 -20.31 3.87
N VAL A 211 -13.84 -20.93 4.12
CA VAL A 211 -14.96 -20.33 4.85
C VAL A 211 -15.27 -21.17 6.07
N ALA A 212 -15.42 -20.51 7.22
CA ALA A 212 -15.88 -21.12 8.47
C ALA A 212 -16.89 -20.19 9.16
N GLU A 213 -17.75 -20.76 10.00
CA GLU A 213 -18.71 -19.97 10.78
C GLU A 213 -17.98 -19.06 11.78
N GLY A 214 -18.35 -17.77 11.81
CA GLY A 214 -17.74 -16.77 12.69
C GLY A 214 -16.33 -16.30 12.29
N MET A 215 -15.84 -16.66 11.10
CA MET A 215 -14.60 -16.16 10.52
C MET A 215 -14.87 -15.32 9.27
N GLU A 216 -14.03 -14.30 9.05
CA GLU A 216 -13.86 -13.73 7.73
C GLU A 216 -13.26 -14.78 6.77
N PRO A 217 -13.72 -14.87 5.50
CA PRO A 217 -13.17 -15.81 4.53
C PRO A 217 -11.68 -15.56 4.27
N LEU A 218 -10.85 -16.58 4.44
CA LEU A 218 -9.44 -16.52 4.05
C LEU A 218 -9.30 -16.92 2.60
N SER A 219 -8.40 -16.25 1.87
CA SER A 219 -8.13 -16.58 0.47
C SER A 219 -6.65 -16.51 0.14
N VAL A 220 -6.20 -17.39 -0.76
CA VAL A 220 -4.86 -17.33 -1.36
C VAL A 220 -4.97 -17.46 -2.88
N ARG A 221 -4.23 -16.60 -3.58
CA ARG A 221 -4.15 -16.64 -5.06
C ARG A 221 -3.08 -17.63 -5.48
N LEU A 222 -3.36 -18.44 -6.50
CA LEU A 222 -2.40 -19.31 -7.17
C LEU A 222 -2.30 -18.96 -8.65
N VAL A 223 -1.12 -19.15 -9.22
CA VAL A 223 -0.89 -19.01 -10.66
C VAL A 223 -0.43 -20.36 -11.22
N ARG A 224 -1.22 -20.95 -12.12
CA ARG A 224 -0.81 -22.11 -12.91
C ARG A 224 -0.16 -21.65 -14.20
N LEU A 225 1.10 -22.02 -14.39
CA LEU A 225 1.84 -21.79 -15.63
C LEU A 225 1.42 -22.78 -16.73
N PRO A 226 1.75 -22.50 -18.00
CA PRO A 226 1.50 -23.42 -19.12
C PRO A 226 2.03 -24.83 -18.91
#